data_AF-A0A4R7Z896-F1
#
_entry.id   AF-A0A4R7Z896-F1
#
_cell.length_a   1.000
_cell.length_b   1.000
_cell.length_c   1.000
_cell.angle_alpha   90.00
_cell.angle_beta   90.00
_cell.angle_gamma   90.00
#
_symmetry.space_group_name_H-M   'P 1'
#
loop_
_entity.id
_entity.type
_entity.pdbx_description
1 polymer ?
#
loop_
_entity_poly.entity_id
_entity_poly.type
_entity_poly.pdbx_seq_one_letter_code
_entity_poly.pdbx_strand_id
1 'polypeptide(L)'
;MAEVLKGIPLGIDNFKELLDKNAYFVDKSLFVKEVINNTSKIMLFTRPRRFGKSLNFSMLKCFLEKPECRKFDNQDQSYKYLFKKLDIASEEELLAEHQGRYPLLNFSFKKIKANNWQEAAYLLKEEIAREYKRHRYLLDSNLLTDFEKDEYQKLMRKEAQIFNYSSAIKELTDYLKRYFNEKSIVLIDEYDTPLHYAKLNGYYDEMLNFMRALMIDGLKGNDSLEKGVVTGIMKISQESIFSAFNNPETNTIIDSFCADKFGFTEAEVKEMLAYYSISDQLDIVRDWYNGYLFGDRVVIYNPWSILNFVKSNPQQPQTYWNNTGDPGLIKEALQLDQKKGKEYLEKLYQGQSLEVEVDSNIIYDYVFNDVDKALSFLLHSGYLKAEKKGQAYPKYSLSIPNREIRLIFKNILANWFNFEEQSGDLIVDMLNSLIKGDLSSFEIHLQDLILVSSSYYDAAASTRVLSEIGQEKEKQENFYHGLILGLMTYLSDKYYLESNKEYGLGRADVVLLPKDTDQDAFVMEFKNEYTTSDISAAAAAEKALQQINEQKYAEALKKQGLKKVYKLGIGFKGKELALKTEIE
;
A
#
# COMPACT_ATOMS: atom_id res chain seq x y z
N MET A 1 32.44 15.31 26.62
CA MET A 1 31.71 15.99 25.53
C MET A 1 30.46 15.17 25.27
N ALA A 2 29.26 15.76 25.27
CA ALA A 2 28.07 15.01 24.90
C ALA A 2 28.25 14.51 23.46
N GLU A 3 28.10 13.20 23.25
CA GLU A 3 28.21 12.61 21.92
C GLU A 3 27.08 13.20 21.07
N VAL A 4 27.42 13.90 19.99
CA VAL A 4 26.42 14.50 19.11
C VAL A 4 25.66 13.34 18.45
N LEU A 5 24.38 13.20 18.76
CA LEU A 5 23.52 12.16 18.19
C LEU A 5 23.52 12.26 16.67
N LYS A 6 23.57 11.10 16.00
CA LYS A 6 23.45 11.02 14.54
C LYS A 6 22.10 11.58 14.07
N GLY A 7 22.11 12.25 12.92
CA GLY A 7 20.87 12.77 12.31
C GLY A 7 19.98 11.65 11.76
N ILE A 8 18.66 11.86 11.80
CA ILE A 8 17.68 10.93 11.19
C ILE A 8 17.66 11.09 9.66
N PRO A 9 17.92 10.01 8.88
CA PRO A 9 17.94 10.08 7.42
C PRO A 9 16.54 9.94 6.83
N LEU A 10 15.80 11.05 6.71
CA LEU A 10 14.55 11.08 5.94
C LEU A 10 14.81 11.35 4.47
N GLY A 11 14.25 10.50 3.61
CA GLY A 11 14.27 10.68 2.15
C GLY A 11 15.57 10.30 1.46
N ILE A 12 16.52 9.69 2.18
CA ILE A 12 17.78 9.20 1.62
C ILE A 12 17.61 7.72 1.24
N ASP A 13 17.65 7.41 -0.05
CA ASP A 13 17.66 6.04 -0.59
C ASP A 13 19.04 5.62 -1.12
N ASN A 14 20.05 6.49 -1.05
CA ASN A 14 21.44 6.19 -1.37
C ASN A 14 22.22 5.77 -0.11
N PHE A 15 22.68 4.52 -0.08
CA PHE A 15 23.38 3.93 1.06
C PHE A 15 24.70 4.63 1.39
N LYS A 16 25.49 4.96 0.37
CA LYS A 16 26.76 5.68 0.55
C LYS A 16 26.53 7.08 1.13
N GLU A 17 25.56 7.82 0.58
CA GLU A 17 25.19 9.14 1.09
C GLU A 17 24.77 9.10 2.56
N LEU A 18 23.97 8.10 2.94
CA LEU A 18 23.50 7.92 4.30
C LEU A 18 24.68 7.75 5.28
N LEU A 19 25.63 6.88 4.94
CA LEU A 19 26.80 6.62 5.78
C LEU A 19 27.81 7.76 5.78
N ASP A 20 28.08 8.39 4.64
CA ASP A 20 29.01 9.53 4.54
C ASP A 20 28.50 10.75 5.34
N LYS A 21 27.17 10.92 5.45
CA LYS A 21 26.55 11.93 6.31
C LYS A 21 26.58 11.57 7.80
N ASN A 22 27.10 10.41 8.17
CA ASN A 22 27.06 9.87 9.53
C ASN A 22 25.64 9.88 10.11
N ALA A 23 24.64 9.57 9.27
CA ALA A 23 23.24 9.47 9.71
C ALA A 23 22.99 8.16 10.47
N TYR A 24 21.92 8.12 11.25
CA TYR A 24 21.52 6.90 11.96
C TYR A 24 21.09 5.83 10.96
N PHE A 25 21.68 4.64 11.05
CA PHE A 25 21.45 3.53 10.15
C PHE A 25 21.10 2.29 10.97
N VAL A 26 19.97 1.66 10.66
CA VAL A 26 19.65 0.32 11.17
C VAL A 26 20.31 -0.67 10.21
N ASP A 27 21.23 -1.47 10.73
CA ASP A 27 22.07 -2.33 9.91
C ASP A 27 21.28 -3.51 9.33
N LYS A 28 21.21 -3.57 8.00
CA LYS A 28 20.61 -4.68 7.23
C LYS A 28 21.63 -5.35 6.32
N SER A 29 22.93 -5.14 6.53
CA SER A 29 24.01 -5.54 5.63
C SER A 29 24.09 -7.05 5.40
N LEU A 30 23.62 -7.88 6.34
CA LEU A 30 23.48 -9.32 6.13
C LEU A 30 22.49 -9.69 5.00
N PHE A 31 21.66 -8.76 4.51
CA PHE A 31 20.91 -8.96 3.27
C PHE A 31 21.81 -9.31 2.07
N VAL A 32 23.03 -8.77 2.04
CA VAL A 32 24.03 -9.10 1.02
C VAL A 32 24.35 -10.60 1.04
N LYS A 33 24.53 -11.18 2.24
CA LYS A 33 24.77 -12.60 2.44
C LYS A 33 23.62 -13.45 1.93
N GLU A 34 22.39 -13.09 2.29
CA GLU A 34 21.19 -13.81 1.84
C GLU A 34 21.08 -13.84 0.30
N VAL A 35 21.40 -12.73 -0.37
CA VAL A 35 21.34 -12.64 -1.85
C VAL A 35 22.44 -13.47 -2.51
N ILE A 36 23.68 -13.39 -2.01
CA ILE A 36 24.84 -14.07 -2.61
C ILE A 36 24.75 -15.58 -2.42
N ASN A 37 24.44 -16.05 -1.20
CA ASN A 37 24.43 -17.48 -0.87
C ASN A 37 23.22 -18.21 -1.48
N ASN A 38 22.19 -17.48 -1.88
CA ASN A 38 21.05 -18.07 -2.55
C ASN A 38 21.42 -18.56 -3.96
N THR A 39 21.03 -19.78 -4.32
CA THR A 39 21.41 -20.41 -5.59
C THR A 39 20.57 -19.94 -6.79
N SER A 40 19.44 -19.26 -6.56
CA SER A 40 18.56 -18.81 -7.63
C SER A 40 19.20 -17.67 -8.42
N LYS A 41 19.29 -17.83 -9.74
CA LYS A 41 19.90 -16.83 -10.62
C LYS A 41 19.14 -15.50 -10.63
N ILE A 42 17.82 -15.55 -10.40
CA ILE A 42 16.94 -14.39 -10.40
C ILE A 42 16.11 -14.39 -9.12
N MET A 43 16.08 -13.27 -8.42
CA MET A 43 15.33 -13.09 -7.18
C MET A 43 14.41 -11.88 -7.30
N LEU A 44 13.16 -12.02 -6.86
CA LEU A 44 12.19 -10.94 -6.79
C LEU A 44 11.80 -10.70 -5.33
N PHE A 45 12.13 -9.54 -4.78
CA PHE A 45 11.72 -9.12 -3.44
C PHE A 45 10.52 -8.17 -3.52
N THR A 46 9.36 -8.60 -3.04
CA THR A 46 8.17 -7.76 -2.97
C THR A 46 7.91 -7.31 -1.54
N ARG A 47 7.87 -6.00 -1.33
CA ARG A 47 7.60 -5.38 -0.03
C ARG A 47 6.77 -4.12 -0.21
N PRO A 48 5.98 -3.71 0.78
CA PRO A 48 5.22 -2.47 0.69
C PRO A 48 6.13 -1.25 0.47
N ARG A 49 5.54 -0.13 0.06
CA ARG A 49 6.30 1.12 -0.11
C ARG A 49 6.88 1.57 1.22
N ARG A 50 8.09 2.16 1.17
CA ARG A 50 8.84 2.68 2.33
C ARG A 50 9.42 1.65 3.31
N PHE A 51 9.50 0.37 2.93
CA PHE A 51 10.18 -0.69 3.72
C PHE A 51 11.69 -0.84 3.45
N GLY A 52 12.34 0.16 2.85
CA GLY A 52 13.80 0.16 2.65
C GLY A 52 14.31 -0.56 1.41
N LYS A 53 13.45 -0.94 0.45
CA LYS A 53 13.83 -1.63 -0.80
C LYS A 53 14.97 -0.94 -1.55
N SER A 54 14.79 0.32 -1.93
CA SER A 54 15.78 1.10 -2.68
C SER A 54 17.10 1.28 -1.92
N LEU A 55 17.04 1.44 -0.59
CA LEU A 55 18.24 1.57 0.24
C LEU A 55 19.03 0.26 0.28
N ASN A 56 18.35 -0.88 0.43
CA ASN A 56 18.97 -2.21 0.35
C ASN A 56 19.59 -2.47 -1.03
N PHE A 57 18.95 -2.03 -2.11
CA PHE A 57 19.51 -2.11 -3.46
C PHE A 57 20.73 -1.22 -3.64
N SER A 58 20.69 0.01 -3.12
CA SER A 58 21.86 0.89 -3.10
C SER A 58 23.02 0.27 -2.33
N MET A 59 22.74 -0.40 -1.21
CA MET A 59 23.73 -1.15 -0.43
C MET A 59 24.32 -2.34 -1.20
N LEU A 60 23.48 -3.17 -1.85
CA LEU A 60 23.93 -4.25 -2.73
C LEU A 60 24.83 -3.72 -3.84
N LYS A 61 24.43 -2.63 -4.51
CA LYS A 61 25.25 -1.95 -5.51
C LYS A 61 26.60 -1.54 -4.94
N CYS A 62 26.62 -0.85 -3.80
CA CYS A 62 27.86 -0.41 -3.16
C CYS A 62 28.77 -1.57 -2.76
N PHE A 63 28.20 -2.72 -2.39
CA PHE A 63 28.96 -3.90 -1.98
C PHE A 63 29.55 -4.66 -3.16
N LEU A 64 28.74 -4.93 -4.20
CA LEU A 64 29.08 -5.87 -5.29
C LEU A 64 29.81 -5.23 -6.46
N GLU A 65 29.56 -3.95 -6.74
CA GLU A 65 29.96 -3.31 -8.00
C GLU A 65 31.46 -3.00 -8.08
N LYS A 66 32.08 -3.43 -9.20
CA LYS A 66 33.44 -3.04 -9.59
C LYS A 66 33.60 -1.51 -9.64
N PRO A 67 34.65 -0.94 -9.03
CA PRO A 67 34.85 0.52 -9.05
C PRO A 67 34.88 1.14 -10.44
N GLU A 68 35.42 0.45 -11.44
CA GLU A 68 35.49 0.92 -12.82
C GLU A 68 34.11 1.22 -13.43
N CYS A 69 33.04 0.53 -12.99
CA CYS A 69 31.66 0.80 -13.41
C CYS A 69 31.14 2.18 -12.95
N ARG A 70 31.84 2.84 -12.03
CA ARG A 70 31.52 4.17 -11.49
C ARG A 70 32.43 5.27 -12.04
N LYS A 71 33.26 4.96 -13.04
CA LYS A 71 34.19 5.95 -13.64
C LYS A 71 33.46 7.16 -14.20
N PHE A 72 32.29 6.98 -14.81
CA PHE A 72 31.47 8.09 -15.32
C PHE A 72 31.03 9.06 -14.21
N ASP A 73 30.77 8.52 -13.02
CA ASP A 73 30.29 9.26 -11.85
C ASP A 73 31.45 9.87 -11.03
N ASN A 74 32.71 9.73 -11.49
CA ASN A 74 33.95 10.07 -10.78
C ASN A 74 34.03 9.41 -9.39
N GLN A 75 33.63 8.13 -9.33
CA GLN A 75 33.46 7.36 -8.09
C GLN A 75 34.11 5.96 -8.17
N ASP A 76 35.19 5.84 -8.94
CA ASP A 76 35.96 4.61 -9.16
C ASP A 76 36.89 4.23 -8.01
N GLN A 77 36.72 4.85 -6.84
CA GLN A 77 37.35 4.42 -5.60
C GLN A 77 36.66 3.22 -4.97
N SER A 78 37.39 2.53 -4.10
CA SER A 78 36.91 1.37 -3.36
C SER A 78 35.88 1.77 -2.29
N TYR A 79 34.75 1.07 -2.24
CA TYR A 79 33.68 1.27 -1.25
C TYR A 79 33.78 0.34 -0.03
N LYS A 80 34.89 -0.38 0.14
CA LYS A 80 35.11 -1.29 1.28
C LYS A 80 34.97 -0.62 2.63
N TYR A 81 35.28 0.68 2.74
CA TYR A 81 35.18 1.44 3.99
C TYR A 81 33.75 1.54 4.54
N LEU A 82 32.73 1.49 3.67
CA LEU A 82 31.32 1.60 4.05
C LEU A 82 30.85 0.43 4.91
N PHE A 83 31.51 -0.73 4.81
CA PHE A 83 31.06 -1.97 5.43
C PHE A 83 31.82 -2.36 6.71
N LYS A 84 32.87 -1.62 7.08
CA LYS A 84 33.79 -2.01 8.17
C LYS A 84 33.16 -2.07 9.57
N LYS A 85 32.06 -1.33 9.79
CA LYS A 85 31.36 -1.24 11.08
C LYS A 85 29.98 -1.89 11.04
N LEU A 86 29.71 -2.66 10.00
CA LEU A 86 28.43 -3.32 9.78
C LEU A 86 28.56 -4.82 10.05
N ASP A 87 27.45 -5.49 10.34
CA ASP A 87 27.38 -6.92 10.68
C ASP A 87 28.02 -7.81 9.60
N ILE A 88 27.86 -7.44 8.32
CA ILE A 88 28.49 -8.16 7.21
C ILE A 88 30.02 -8.21 7.32
N ALA A 89 30.67 -7.30 8.06
CA ALA A 89 32.12 -7.31 8.27
C ALA A 89 32.63 -8.60 8.92
N SER A 90 31.75 -9.33 9.64
CA SER A 90 32.07 -10.63 10.23
C SER A 90 32.12 -11.78 9.21
N GLU A 91 31.63 -11.57 7.98
CA GLU A 91 31.57 -12.57 6.92
C GLU A 91 32.82 -12.48 6.02
N GLU A 92 34.00 -12.76 6.58
CA GLU A 92 35.31 -12.53 5.94
C GLU A 92 35.45 -13.21 4.57
N GLU A 93 35.02 -14.47 4.45
CA GLU A 93 35.07 -15.24 3.19
C GLU A 93 34.22 -14.55 2.10
N LEU A 94 33.01 -14.13 2.45
CA LEU A 94 32.11 -13.44 1.53
C LEU A 94 32.69 -12.09 1.07
N LEU A 95 33.30 -11.33 1.99
CA LEU A 95 33.98 -10.07 1.66
C LEU A 95 35.16 -10.30 0.70
N ALA A 96 35.96 -11.34 0.95
CA ALA A 96 37.10 -11.67 0.11
C ALA A 96 36.67 -12.08 -1.30
N GLU A 97 35.59 -12.85 -1.43
CA GLU A 97 35.16 -13.43 -2.71
C GLU A 97 34.31 -12.49 -3.57
N HIS A 98 33.48 -11.62 -2.97
CA HIS A 98 32.43 -10.91 -3.70
C HIS A 98 32.49 -9.38 -3.65
N GLN A 99 33.22 -8.79 -2.68
CA GLN A 99 33.17 -7.35 -2.47
C GLN A 99 33.88 -6.58 -3.61
N GLY A 100 33.12 -5.75 -4.32
CA GLY A 100 33.59 -4.96 -5.47
C GLY A 100 33.99 -5.81 -6.68
N ARG A 101 33.43 -7.01 -6.82
CA ARG A 101 33.85 -7.99 -7.83
C ARG A 101 33.15 -7.87 -9.17
N TYR A 102 31.90 -7.44 -9.21
CA TYR A 102 31.06 -7.67 -10.39
C TYR A 102 30.86 -6.41 -11.24
N PRO A 103 30.91 -6.50 -12.57
CA PRO A 103 30.24 -5.53 -13.41
C PRO A 103 28.76 -5.50 -13.02
N LEU A 104 28.18 -4.32 -12.87
CA LEU A 104 26.82 -4.21 -12.35
C LEU A 104 26.00 -3.21 -13.16
N LEU A 105 24.79 -3.62 -13.54
CA LEU A 105 23.76 -2.76 -14.11
C LEU A 105 22.71 -2.45 -13.06
N ASN A 106 22.29 -1.19 -12.97
CA ASN A 106 21.32 -0.72 -11.98
C ASN A 106 20.25 0.17 -12.63
N PHE A 107 19.01 -0.31 -12.63
CA PHE A 107 17.83 0.39 -13.15
C PHE A 107 16.86 0.72 -12.01
N SER A 108 16.24 1.89 -12.07
CA SER A 108 15.19 2.34 -11.14
C SER A 108 13.98 2.83 -11.92
N PHE A 109 12.89 2.07 -11.91
CA PHE A 109 11.67 2.38 -12.65
C PHE A 109 10.67 3.25 -11.88
N LYS A 110 11.02 3.65 -10.65
CA LYS A 110 10.28 4.59 -9.79
C LYS A 110 9.79 5.88 -10.47
N LYS A 111 10.55 6.41 -11.43
CA LYS A 111 10.26 7.68 -12.13
C LYS A 111 9.36 7.51 -13.36
N ILE A 112 9.07 6.28 -13.77
CA ILE A 112 8.33 5.99 -14.99
C ILE A 112 6.83 6.05 -14.67
N LYS A 113 6.35 7.29 -14.53
CA LYS A 113 4.97 7.65 -14.19
C LYS A 113 4.47 8.55 -15.30
N ALA A 114 3.67 8.00 -16.19
CA ALA A 114 3.25 8.66 -17.42
C ALA A 114 1.73 8.59 -17.59
N ASN A 115 1.18 9.54 -18.34
CA ASN A 115 -0.26 9.58 -18.63
C ASN A 115 -0.60 8.91 -19.96
N ASN A 116 0.39 8.55 -20.77
CA ASN A 116 0.23 7.86 -22.05
C ASN A 116 1.49 7.04 -22.39
N TRP A 117 1.38 6.17 -23.41
CA TRP A 117 2.46 5.30 -23.85
C TRP A 117 3.70 6.07 -24.35
N GLN A 118 3.52 7.18 -25.07
CA GLN A 118 4.63 7.94 -25.67
C GLN A 118 5.55 8.52 -24.59
N GLU A 119 4.96 9.11 -23.55
CA GLU A 119 5.68 9.57 -22.36
C GLU A 119 6.37 8.41 -21.63
N ALA A 120 5.66 7.29 -21.43
CA ALA A 120 6.21 6.12 -20.75
C ALA A 120 7.42 5.56 -21.50
N ALA A 121 7.32 5.42 -22.83
CA ALA A 121 8.40 4.97 -23.70
C ALA A 121 9.59 5.93 -23.65
N TYR A 122 9.37 7.25 -23.62
CA TYR A 122 10.44 8.23 -23.45
C TYR A 122 11.17 8.04 -22.11
N LEU A 123 10.44 7.87 -21.00
CA LEU A 123 11.01 7.67 -19.66
C LEU A 123 11.78 6.34 -19.55
N LEU A 124 11.31 5.27 -20.22
CA LEU A 124 12.04 4.01 -20.34
C LEU A 124 13.36 4.20 -21.10
N LYS A 125 13.33 4.92 -22.22
CA LYS A 125 14.55 5.25 -22.99
C LYS A 125 15.53 6.07 -22.14
N GLU A 126 15.05 7.06 -21.40
CA GLU A 126 15.86 7.86 -20.48
C GLU A 126 16.59 6.99 -19.45
N GLU A 127 15.88 6.09 -18.78
CA GLU A 127 16.46 5.26 -17.72
C GLU A 127 17.48 4.25 -18.26
N ILE A 128 17.21 3.65 -19.42
CA ILE A 128 18.16 2.73 -20.07
C ILE A 128 19.37 3.51 -20.61
N ALA A 129 19.15 4.65 -21.27
CA ALA A 129 20.21 5.50 -21.79
C ALA A 129 21.11 6.03 -20.66
N ARG A 130 20.57 6.31 -19.47
CA ARG A 130 21.35 6.67 -18.28
C ARG A 130 22.39 5.58 -17.96
N GLU A 131 22.00 4.32 -18.02
CA GLU A 131 22.89 3.21 -17.72
C GLU A 131 23.94 2.99 -18.82
N TYR A 132 23.57 3.15 -20.10
CA TYR A 132 24.53 3.18 -21.20
C TYR A 132 25.53 4.35 -21.07
N LYS A 133 25.10 5.53 -20.61
CA LYS A 133 26.02 6.64 -20.34
C LYS A 133 27.01 6.30 -19.22
N ARG A 134 26.54 5.66 -18.16
CA ARG A 134 27.37 5.23 -17.02
C ARG A 134 28.48 4.27 -17.44
N HIS A 135 28.19 3.40 -18.40
CA HIS A 135 29.15 2.45 -18.97
C HIS A 135 29.84 2.93 -20.26
N ARG A 136 29.80 4.24 -20.59
CA ARG A 136 30.35 4.76 -21.85
C ARG A 136 31.83 4.47 -22.10
N TYR A 137 32.60 4.14 -21.05
CA TYR A 137 34.00 3.73 -21.17
C TYR A 137 34.18 2.46 -22.03
N LEU A 138 33.12 1.68 -22.26
CA LEU A 138 33.11 0.56 -23.19
C LEU A 138 33.38 1.01 -24.64
N LEU A 139 32.96 2.22 -25.02
CA LEU A 139 33.19 2.79 -26.35
C LEU A 139 34.67 3.11 -26.61
N ASP A 140 35.42 3.38 -25.54
CA ASP A 140 36.86 3.65 -25.60
C ASP A 140 37.69 2.36 -25.81
N SER A 141 37.04 1.19 -25.72
CA SER A 141 37.68 -0.11 -25.93
C SER A 141 37.67 -0.55 -27.40
N ASN A 142 38.54 -1.51 -27.72
CA ASN A 142 38.57 -2.20 -29.02
C ASN A 142 37.71 -3.47 -29.04
N LEU A 143 36.87 -3.70 -28.02
CA LEU A 143 36.07 -4.92 -27.88
C LEU A 143 34.73 -4.87 -28.61
N LEU A 144 34.23 -3.66 -28.86
CA LEU A 144 33.02 -3.44 -29.65
C LEU A 144 33.39 -3.19 -31.10
N THR A 145 32.73 -3.88 -32.01
CA THR A 145 32.77 -3.60 -33.46
C THR A 145 32.20 -2.21 -33.75
N ASP A 146 32.49 -1.66 -34.93
CA ASP A 146 31.94 -0.35 -35.34
C ASP A 146 30.40 -0.35 -35.37
N PHE A 147 29.80 -1.49 -35.74
CA PHE A 147 28.34 -1.68 -35.70
C PHE A 147 27.80 -1.64 -34.27
N GLU A 148 28.41 -2.38 -33.34
CA GLU A 148 27.99 -2.37 -31.93
C GLU A 148 28.19 -0.99 -31.28
N LYS A 149 29.26 -0.27 -31.66
CA LYS A 149 29.47 1.12 -31.21
C LYS A 149 28.37 2.05 -31.69
N ASP A 150 27.94 1.92 -32.94
CA ASP A 150 26.82 2.69 -33.50
C ASP A 150 25.50 2.41 -32.77
N GLU A 151 25.13 1.14 -32.59
CA GLU A 151 23.91 0.76 -31.85
C GLU A 151 23.96 1.22 -30.38
N TYR A 152 25.09 1.06 -29.72
CA TYR A 152 25.32 1.58 -28.36
C TYR A 152 25.08 3.09 -28.30
N GLN A 153 25.64 3.85 -29.24
CA GLN A 153 25.48 5.30 -29.28
C GLN A 153 24.03 5.72 -29.55
N LYS A 154 23.29 5.01 -30.41
CA LYS A 154 21.86 5.28 -30.66
C LYS A 154 21.01 5.06 -29.42
N LEU A 155 21.25 3.98 -28.66
CA LEU A 155 20.57 3.73 -27.38
C LEU A 155 20.93 4.81 -26.36
N MET A 156 22.21 5.15 -26.24
CA MET A 156 22.73 6.17 -25.31
C MET A 156 22.18 7.59 -25.61
N ARG A 157 21.96 7.93 -26.89
CA ARG A 157 21.42 9.23 -27.34
C ARG A 157 19.90 9.27 -27.40
N LYS A 158 19.22 8.15 -27.20
CA LYS A 158 17.75 7.99 -27.30
C LYS A 158 17.18 8.01 -28.72
N GLU A 159 18.02 7.75 -29.71
CA GLU A 159 17.69 7.85 -31.14
C GLU A 159 17.11 6.55 -31.71
N ALA A 160 17.40 5.40 -31.08
CA ALA A 160 16.83 4.12 -31.47
C ALA A 160 15.30 4.03 -31.22
N GLN A 161 14.64 3.11 -31.91
CA GLN A 161 13.22 2.83 -31.70
C GLN A 161 13.01 2.11 -30.37
N ILE A 162 11.80 2.21 -29.78
CA ILE A 162 11.53 1.63 -28.44
C ILE A 162 11.77 0.13 -28.40
N PHE A 163 11.50 -0.60 -29.49
CA PHE A 163 11.73 -2.05 -29.54
C PHE A 163 13.21 -2.42 -29.33
N ASN A 164 14.17 -1.60 -29.81
CA ASN A 164 15.61 -1.86 -29.62
C ASN A 164 15.99 -1.84 -28.13
N TYR A 165 15.28 -1.07 -27.31
CA TYR A 165 15.56 -0.99 -25.87
C TYR A 165 15.21 -2.28 -25.13
N SER A 166 14.39 -3.16 -25.72
CA SER A 166 14.02 -4.43 -25.08
C SER A 166 15.21 -5.41 -24.97
N SER A 167 16.24 -5.30 -25.80
CA SER A 167 17.45 -6.12 -25.69
C SER A 167 18.59 -5.42 -24.92
N ALA A 168 18.35 -4.20 -24.44
CA ALA A 168 19.41 -3.33 -23.94
C ALA A 168 20.15 -3.89 -22.71
N ILE A 169 19.46 -4.62 -21.83
CA ILE A 169 20.10 -5.26 -20.66
C ILE A 169 21.05 -6.36 -21.13
N LYS A 170 20.58 -7.24 -22.03
CA LYS A 170 21.37 -8.36 -22.54
C LYS A 170 22.63 -7.87 -23.25
N GLU A 171 22.45 -6.97 -24.22
CA GLU A 171 23.56 -6.37 -24.96
C GLU A 171 24.60 -5.77 -24.02
N LEU A 172 24.16 -4.95 -23.06
CA LEU A 172 25.08 -4.29 -22.15
C LEU A 172 25.80 -5.30 -21.23
N THR A 173 25.12 -6.35 -20.77
CA THR A 173 25.80 -7.44 -20.01
C THR A 173 26.80 -8.22 -20.85
N ASP A 174 26.53 -8.47 -22.14
CA ASP A 174 27.47 -9.12 -23.05
C ASP A 174 28.70 -8.25 -23.28
N TYR A 175 28.49 -6.94 -23.41
CA TYR A 175 29.57 -5.96 -23.58
C TYR A 175 30.45 -5.91 -22.33
N LEU A 176 29.84 -5.91 -21.15
CA LEU A 176 30.54 -5.95 -19.87
C LEU A 176 31.28 -7.27 -19.65
N LYS A 177 30.70 -8.41 -20.03
CA LYS A 177 31.37 -9.71 -19.93
C LYS A 177 32.62 -9.76 -20.80
N ARG A 178 32.55 -9.25 -22.03
CA ARG A 178 33.75 -9.15 -22.90
C ARG A 178 34.80 -8.22 -22.30
N TYR A 179 34.38 -7.12 -21.69
CA TYR A 179 35.29 -6.12 -21.12
C TYR A 179 35.99 -6.58 -19.83
N PHE A 180 35.24 -7.17 -18.90
CA PHE A 180 35.76 -7.56 -17.59
C PHE A 180 36.13 -9.04 -17.49
N ASN A 181 35.78 -9.86 -18.49
CA ASN A 181 35.83 -11.32 -18.43
C ASN A 181 35.09 -11.91 -17.20
N GLU A 182 34.03 -11.24 -16.77
CA GLU A 182 33.22 -11.59 -15.60
C GLU A 182 31.74 -11.41 -15.94
N LYS A 183 30.87 -12.27 -15.40
CA LYS A 183 29.42 -12.11 -15.54
C LYS A 183 28.92 -10.93 -14.70
N SER A 184 27.83 -10.31 -15.14
CA SER A 184 27.28 -9.09 -14.56
C SER A 184 26.17 -9.35 -13.55
N ILE A 185 26.04 -8.47 -12.55
CA ILE A 185 24.86 -8.38 -11.68
C ILE A 185 23.88 -7.39 -12.30
N VAL A 186 22.58 -7.67 -12.28
CA VAL A 186 21.53 -6.74 -12.74
C VAL A 186 20.56 -6.46 -11.60
N LEU A 187 20.44 -5.19 -11.21
CA LEU A 187 19.49 -4.70 -10.21
C LEU A 187 18.38 -3.90 -10.92
N ILE A 188 17.11 -4.24 -10.66
CA ILE A 188 15.94 -3.52 -11.18
C ILE A 188 15.02 -3.14 -10.02
N ASP A 189 15.01 -1.85 -9.66
CA ASP A 189 14.17 -1.33 -8.58
C ASP A 189 12.81 -0.81 -9.06
N GLU A 190 11.78 -1.11 -8.27
CA GLU A 190 10.37 -0.76 -8.50
C GLU A 190 9.85 -1.12 -9.92
N TYR A 191 10.13 -2.35 -10.36
CA TYR A 191 9.80 -2.85 -11.70
C TYR A 191 8.31 -2.75 -12.08
N ASP A 192 7.43 -2.75 -11.08
CA ASP A 192 5.98 -2.74 -11.21
C ASP A 192 5.37 -1.33 -11.29
N THR A 193 6.15 -0.27 -10.98
CA THR A 193 5.69 1.12 -11.09
C THR A 193 5.19 1.49 -12.49
N PRO A 194 5.92 1.20 -13.59
CA PRO A 194 5.45 1.50 -14.95
C PRO A 194 4.12 0.81 -15.27
N LEU A 195 3.95 -0.45 -14.85
CA LEU A 195 2.76 -1.26 -15.10
C LEU A 195 1.55 -0.71 -14.35
N HIS A 196 1.76 -0.28 -13.10
CA HIS A 196 0.74 0.37 -12.28
C HIS A 196 0.16 1.63 -12.95
N TYR A 197 1.03 2.55 -13.38
CA TYR A 197 0.58 3.77 -14.08
C TYR A 197 0.00 3.47 -15.46
N ALA A 198 0.52 2.46 -16.16
CA ALA A 198 -0.03 2.03 -17.45
C ALA A 198 -1.47 1.51 -17.34
N LYS A 199 -1.80 0.80 -16.27
CA LYS A 199 -3.17 0.36 -16.02
C LYS A 199 -4.11 1.53 -15.73
N LEU A 200 -3.70 2.45 -14.85
CA LEU A 200 -4.51 3.62 -14.48
C LEU A 200 -4.80 4.55 -15.67
N ASN A 201 -3.89 4.60 -16.65
CA ASN A 201 -3.97 5.54 -17.77
C ASN A 201 -4.25 4.87 -19.13
N GLY A 202 -4.60 3.57 -19.14
CA GLY A 202 -5.09 2.88 -20.35
C GLY A 202 -4.04 2.51 -21.41
N TYR A 203 -2.78 2.26 -21.03
CA TYR A 203 -1.71 1.79 -21.93
C TYR A 203 -0.98 0.53 -21.41
N TYR A 204 -1.72 -0.31 -20.68
CA TYR A 204 -1.18 -1.46 -19.96
C TYR A 204 -0.52 -2.50 -20.87
N ASP A 205 -1.13 -2.83 -22.00
CA ASP A 205 -0.64 -3.88 -22.89
C ASP A 205 0.70 -3.52 -23.55
N GLU A 206 0.86 -2.26 -23.96
CA GLU A 206 2.12 -1.76 -24.52
C GLU A 206 3.25 -1.84 -23.50
N MET A 207 2.99 -1.39 -22.27
CA MET A 207 3.97 -1.45 -21.17
C MET A 207 4.30 -2.90 -20.82
N LEU A 208 3.28 -3.74 -20.70
CA LEU A 208 3.42 -5.16 -20.38
C LEU A 208 4.28 -5.89 -21.42
N ASN A 209 4.03 -5.66 -22.70
CA ASN A 209 4.80 -6.25 -23.80
C ASN A 209 6.25 -5.80 -23.80
N PHE A 210 6.52 -4.51 -23.57
CA PHE A 210 7.88 -4.00 -23.46
C PHE A 210 8.63 -4.59 -22.26
N MET A 211 8.02 -4.53 -21.07
CA MET A 211 8.62 -5.06 -19.83
C MET A 211 8.88 -6.56 -19.94
N ARG A 212 7.96 -7.30 -20.58
CA ARG A 212 8.14 -8.73 -20.89
C ARG A 212 9.39 -8.96 -21.71
N ALA A 213 9.51 -8.27 -22.85
CA ALA A 213 10.65 -8.42 -23.74
C ALA A 213 11.97 -8.05 -23.04
N LEU A 214 11.98 -6.92 -22.31
CA LEU A 214 13.13 -6.43 -21.55
C LEU A 214 13.61 -7.43 -20.50
N MET A 215 12.69 -7.93 -19.68
CA MET A 215 13.03 -8.83 -18.59
C MET A 215 13.43 -10.21 -19.11
N ILE A 216 12.68 -10.78 -20.07
CA ILE A 216 13.00 -12.10 -20.63
C ILE A 216 14.39 -12.09 -21.25
N ASP A 217 14.67 -11.17 -22.19
CA ASP A 217 15.96 -11.16 -22.89
C ASP A 217 17.11 -10.74 -21.95
N GLY A 218 16.85 -9.77 -21.06
CA GLY A 218 17.85 -9.25 -20.13
C GLY A 218 18.23 -10.22 -19.00
N LEU A 219 17.31 -11.05 -18.53
CA LEU A 219 17.52 -11.88 -17.33
C LEU A 219 17.49 -13.38 -17.61
N LYS A 220 16.55 -13.87 -18.42
CA LYS A 220 16.35 -15.30 -18.66
C LYS A 220 17.17 -15.76 -19.86
N GLY A 221 17.96 -16.83 -19.69
CA GLY A 221 18.83 -17.33 -20.76
C GLY A 221 20.01 -16.41 -21.10
N ASN A 222 20.25 -15.37 -20.28
CA ASN A 222 21.40 -14.50 -20.42
C ASN A 222 22.65 -15.16 -19.81
N ASP A 223 23.56 -15.65 -20.65
CA ASP A 223 24.82 -16.29 -20.26
C ASP A 223 25.87 -15.33 -19.69
N SER A 224 25.60 -14.04 -19.79
CA SER A 224 26.40 -12.95 -19.24
C SER A 224 25.88 -12.44 -17.90
N LEU A 225 24.73 -12.95 -17.43
CA LEU A 225 24.18 -12.67 -16.11
C LEU A 225 24.75 -13.64 -15.06
N GLU A 226 25.24 -13.09 -13.96
CA GLU A 226 25.57 -13.80 -12.72
C GLU A 226 24.33 -13.91 -11.82
N LYS A 227 23.72 -12.75 -11.50
CA LYS A 227 22.55 -12.66 -10.63
C LYS A 227 21.66 -11.48 -11.05
N GLY A 228 20.36 -11.71 -11.13
CA GLY A 228 19.34 -10.67 -11.27
C GLY A 228 18.59 -10.46 -9.96
N VAL A 229 18.52 -9.23 -9.46
CA VAL A 229 17.72 -8.90 -8.27
C VAL A 229 16.71 -7.83 -8.64
N VAL A 230 15.43 -8.12 -8.40
CA VAL A 230 14.31 -7.25 -8.76
C VAL A 230 13.51 -6.91 -7.52
N THR A 231 13.04 -5.67 -7.41
CA THR A 231 12.16 -5.22 -6.31
C THR A 231 10.87 -4.61 -6.83
N GLY A 232 9.79 -4.82 -6.08
CA GLY A 232 8.49 -4.23 -6.33
C GLY A 232 7.59 -4.30 -5.09
N ILE A 233 6.31 -4.03 -5.28
CA ILE A 233 5.27 -4.16 -4.27
C ILE A 233 4.60 -5.53 -4.38
N MET A 234 4.38 -6.00 -5.61
CA MET A 234 3.81 -7.33 -5.85
C MET A 234 4.49 -8.05 -7.01
N LYS A 235 4.17 -9.34 -7.14
CA LYS A 235 4.48 -10.13 -8.32
C LYS A 235 3.32 -9.99 -9.29
N ILE A 236 3.54 -9.35 -10.43
CA ILE A 236 2.53 -9.23 -11.49
C ILE A 236 2.58 -10.52 -12.31
N SER A 237 1.68 -11.44 -12.01
CA SER A 237 1.55 -12.70 -12.73
C SER A 237 0.33 -12.62 -13.61
N GLN A 238 0.48 -12.43 -14.91
CA GLN A 238 -0.52 -12.83 -15.91
C GLN A 238 0.28 -13.33 -17.12
N GLU A 239 -0.30 -14.12 -18.04
CA GLU A 239 0.31 -14.93 -19.12
C GLU A 239 1.36 -14.25 -20.06
N SER A 240 2.39 -13.63 -19.50
CA SER A 240 3.04 -12.48 -20.08
C SER A 240 4.48 -12.28 -19.60
N ILE A 241 4.76 -11.56 -18.50
CA ILE A 241 6.14 -11.29 -18.07
C ILE A 241 6.74 -12.50 -17.37
N PHE A 242 6.06 -13.03 -16.33
CA PHE A 242 6.63 -14.07 -15.48
C PHE A 242 6.21 -15.52 -15.81
N SER A 243 5.15 -15.75 -16.57
CA SER A 243 4.77 -17.11 -17.00
C SER A 243 5.68 -17.64 -18.11
N ALA A 244 6.12 -16.77 -19.03
CA ALA A 244 7.21 -17.06 -19.97
C ALA A 244 8.58 -17.11 -19.27
N PHE A 245 8.64 -16.68 -18.02
CA PHE A 245 9.83 -16.56 -17.16
C PHE A 245 9.77 -17.60 -16.03
N ASN A 246 9.79 -18.89 -16.37
CA ASN A 246 10.00 -19.91 -15.33
C ASN A 246 11.32 -19.63 -14.57
N ASN A 247 11.26 -19.14 -13.31
CA ASN A 247 12.29 -19.24 -12.23
C ASN A 247 12.83 -17.95 -11.54
N PRO A 248 12.10 -16.83 -11.32
CA PRO A 248 12.50 -15.92 -10.26
C PRO A 248 12.07 -16.52 -8.92
N GLU A 249 13.02 -16.75 -8.02
CA GLU A 249 12.68 -17.02 -6.63
C GLU A 249 12.00 -15.77 -6.08
N THR A 250 10.71 -15.89 -5.82
CA THR A 250 9.89 -14.77 -5.37
C THR A 250 9.84 -14.81 -3.85
N ASN A 251 10.17 -13.68 -3.24
CA ASN A 251 10.11 -13.49 -1.81
C ASN A 251 9.19 -12.31 -1.50
N THR A 252 8.01 -12.63 -0.98
CA THR A 252 6.96 -11.69 -0.65
C THR A 252 6.84 -11.49 0.86
N ILE A 253 5.87 -10.69 1.29
CA ILE A 253 5.63 -10.46 2.72
C ILE A 253 5.11 -11.69 3.48
N ILE A 254 4.54 -12.68 2.79
CA ILE A 254 4.10 -13.93 3.43
C ILE A 254 5.20 -15.00 3.46
N ASP A 255 6.38 -14.69 2.90
CA ASP A 255 7.54 -15.58 2.89
C ASP A 255 8.51 -15.26 4.03
N SER A 256 9.09 -16.29 4.65
CA SER A 256 9.98 -16.11 5.82
C SER A 256 11.42 -15.73 5.45
N PHE A 257 11.88 -16.07 4.24
CA PHE A 257 13.22 -15.71 3.80
C PHE A 257 13.37 -14.17 3.71
N CYS A 258 14.47 -13.62 4.20
CA CYS A 258 14.68 -12.17 4.29
C CYS A 258 13.56 -11.36 4.99
N ALA A 259 12.76 -11.98 5.87
CA ALA A 259 11.66 -11.29 6.55
C ALA A 259 12.14 -10.13 7.44
N ASP A 260 13.30 -10.27 8.09
CA ASP A 260 13.93 -9.26 8.95
C ASP A 260 14.83 -8.28 8.18
N LYS A 261 15.04 -8.47 6.87
CA LYS A 261 15.96 -7.64 6.07
C LYS A 261 15.30 -6.38 5.49
N PHE A 262 13.98 -6.27 5.59
CA PHE A 262 13.21 -5.11 5.13
C PHE A 262 12.30 -4.63 6.26
N GLY A 263 12.31 -3.33 6.53
CA GLY A 263 11.65 -2.77 7.71
C GLY A 263 12.47 -2.87 8.98
N PHE A 264 11.90 -2.48 10.12
CA PHE A 264 12.56 -2.55 11.43
C PHE A 264 11.88 -3.59 12.32
N THR A 265 12.68 -4.38 13.02
CA THR A 265 12.19 -5.28 14.08
C THR A 265 11.93 -4.50 15.37
N GLU A 266 11.18 -5.08 16.31
CA GLU A 266 10.97 -4.43 17.61
C GLU A 266 12.29 -4.17 18.37
N ALA A 267 13.29 -5.07 18.23
CA ALA A 267 14.59 -4.88 18.86
C ALA A 267 15.32 -3.63 18.32
N GLU A 268 15.30 -3.44 17.01
CA GLU A 268 15.91 -2.28 16.35
C GLU A 268 15.17 -0.98 16.65
N VAL A 269 13.84 -1.02 16.77
CA VAL A 269 13.04 0.13 17.22
C VAL A 269 13.38 0.48 18.66
N LYS A 270 13.48 -0.50 19.56
CA LYS A 270 13.89 -0.28 20.97
C LYS A 270 15.27 0.37 21.05
N GLU A 271 16.24 -0.14 20.29
CA GLU A 271 17.58 0.41 20.22
C GLU A 271 17.57 1.87 19.72
N MET A 272 16.82 2.15 18.66
CA MET A 272 16.68 3.51 18.12
C MET A 272 16.06 4.47 19.13
N LEU A 273 14.96 4.08 19.78
CA LEU A 273 14.31 4.92 20.79
C LEU A 273 15.24 5.18 21.99
N ALA A 274 16.03 4.19 22.39
CA ALA A 274 17.06 4.37 23.42
C ALA A 274 18.17 5.31 22.98
N TYR A 275 18.66 5.17 21.75
CA TYR A 275 19.68 6.05 21.18
C TYR A 275 19.26 7.53 21.20
N TYR A 276 17.98 7.81 20.93
CA TYR A 276 17.42 9.17 20.95
C TYR A 276 16.80 9.59 22.29
N SER A 277 17.01 8.83 23.36
CA SER A 277 16.52 9.14 24.72
C SER A 277 15.00 9.28 24.84
N ILE A 278 14.24 8.47 24.09
CA ILE A 278 12.76 8.44 24.09
C ILE A 278 12.22 7.01 24.25
N SER A 279 12.91 6.16 25.04
CA SER A 279 12.53 4.76 25.28
C SER A 279 11.16 4.58 25.92
N ASP A 280 10.68 5.58 26.66
CA ASP A 280 9.36 5.63 27.29
C ASP A 280 8.21 5.68 26.27
N GLN A 281 8.49 6.06 25.02
CA GLN A 281 7.51 6.15 23.94
C GLN A 281 7.24 4.82 23.23
N LEU A 282 7.88 3.72 23.64
CA LEU A 282 7.78 2.42 22.96
C LEU A 282 6.33 1.93 22.84
N ASP A 283 5.51 2.08 23.88
CA ASP A 283 4.12 1.61 23.84
C ASP A 283 3.27 2.42 22.86
N ILE A 284 3.53 3.72 22.74
CA ILE A 284 2.89 4.60 21.74
C ILE A 284 3.30 4.17 20.33
N VAL A 285 4.59 3.95 20.10
CA VAL A 285 5.11 3.45 18.82
C VAL A 285 4.52 2.09 18.48
N ARG A 286 4.33 1.23 19.47
CA ARG A 286 3.72 -0.10 19.31
C ARG A 286 2.25 -0.01 18.88
N ASP A 287 1.46 0.88 19.48
CA ASP A 287 0.06 1.11 19.08
C ASP A 287 -0.05 1.68 17.66
N TRP A 288 0.82 2.64 17.33
CA TRP A 288 0.69 3.42 16.09
C TRP A 288 1.30 2.77 14.86
N TYR A 289 2.46 2.11 14.97
CA TYR A 289 3.30 1.78 13.81
C TYR A 289 3.72 0.30 13.72
N ASN A 290 3.33 -0.55 14.68
CA ASN A 290 3.65 -1.97 14.69
C ASN A 290 2.74 -2.79 13.75
N GLY A 291 2.95 -4.10 13.65
CA GLY A 291 1.89 -5.03 13.26
C GLY A 291 2.04 -5.67 11.88
N TYR A 292 3.07 -5.36 11.09
CA TYR A 292 3.31 -6.13 9.87
C TYR A 292 3.96 -7.46 10.21
N LEU A 293 3.22 -8.56 10.04
CA LEU A 293 3.78 -9.91 10.19
C LEU A 293 4.37 -10.35 8.84
N PHE A 294 5.70 -10.42 8.77
CA PHE A 294 6.40 -10.99 7.62
C PHE A 294 6.73 -12.46 7.84
N GLY A 295 6.43 -13.27 6.83
CA GLY A 295 6.40 -14.72 6.97
C GLY A 295 5.40 -15.14 8.05
N ASP A 296 5.83 -16.05 8.93
CA ASP A 296 4.96 -16.60 9.97
C ASP A 296 5.25 -16.01 11.37
N ARG A 297 6.33 -15.23 11.56
CA ARG A 297 6.85 -14.93 12.91
C ARG A 297 7.48 -13.55 13.11
N VAL A 298 7.91 -12.87 12.05
CA VAL A 298 8.72 -11.66 12.21
C VAL A 298 7.80 -10.45 12.15
N VAL A 299 7.69 -9.74 13.27
CA VAL A 299 6.92 -8.50 13.34
C VAL A 299 7.81 -7.33 12.94
N ILE A 300 7.35 -6.57 11.96
CA ILE A 300 8.07 -5.49 11.31
C ILE A 300 7.30 -4.18 11.47
N TYR A 301 8.04 -3.10 11.69
CA TYR A 301 7.60 -1.72 11.69
C TYR A 301 7.98 -1.05 10.37
N ASN A 302 7.14 -0.12 9.91
CA ASN A 302 7.44 0.70 8.74
C ASN A 302 8.58 1.70 9.05
N PRO A 303 9.75 1.65 8.36
CA PRO A 303 10.86 2.54 8.63
C PRO A 303 10.52 4.03 8.51
N TRP A 304 9.71 4.40 7.52
CA TRP A 304 9.36 5.79 7.28
C TRP A 304 8.55 6.36 8.43
N SER A 305 7.55 5.64 8.94
CA SER A 305 6.75 6.08 10.08
C SER A 305 7.60 6.21 11.34
N ILE A 306 8.47 5.22 11.62
CA ILE A 306 9.36 5.25 12.78
C ILE A 306 10.36 6.41 12.69
N LEU A 307 11.05 6.59 11.57
CA LEU A 307 12.03 7.67 11.41
C LEU A 307 11.35 9.05 11.53
N ASN A 308 10.14 9.21 10.99
CA ASN A 308 9.43 10.48 11.14
C ASN A 308 9.01 10.74 12.58
N PHE A 309 8.50 9.74 13.30
CA PHE A 309 8.15 9.85 14.71
C PHE A 309 9.36 10.23 15.57
N VAL A 310 10.50 9.58 15.35
CA VAL A 310 11.74 9.90 16.08
C VAL A 310 12.26 11.29 15.71
N LYS A 311 12.11 11.74 14.46
CA LYS A 311 12.53 13.09 14.05
C LYS A 311 11.64 14.19 14.62
N SER A 312 10.34 13.96 14.75
CA SER A 312 9.38 14.95 15.26
C SER A 312 9.45 15.16 16.79
N ASN A 313 10.23 14.32 17.50
CA ASN A 313 10.64 14.38 18.90
C ASN A 313 10.14 15.56 19.77
N PRO A 314 9.35 15.32 20.84
CA PRO A 314 8.32 14.30 21.00
C PRO A 314 6.96 14.98 20.73
N GLN A 315 6.60 15.11 19.45
CA GLN A 315 5.23 15.46 19.08
C GLN A 315 4.31 14.23 19.20
N GLN A 316 3.00 14.48 19.26
CA GLN A 316 2.02 13.40 19.23
C GLN A 316 2.20 12.55 17.96
N PRO A 317 1.98 11.22 18.07
CA PRO A 317 2.02 10.34 16.91
C PRO A 317 0.97 10.77 15.88
N GLN A 318 1.30 10.61 14.60
CA GLN A 318 0.45 11.01 13.48
C GLN A 318 0.60 10.07 12.28
N THR A 319 -0.18 10.30 11.23
CA THR A 319 -0.10 9.56 9.98
C THR A 319 1.03 10.08 9.11
N TYR A 320 2.10 9.30 8.98
CA TYR A 320 3.28 9.59 8.17
C TYR A 320 3.27 8.83 6.84
N TRP A 321 2.65 7.66 6.80
CA TRP A 321 2.55 6.80 5.62
C TRP A 321 1.42 7.26 4.68
N ASN A 322 1.53 8.47 4.12
CA ASN A 322 0.60 8.94 3.09
C ASN A 322 1.10 8.54 1.70
N ASN A 323 0.52 7.49 1.15
CA ASN A 323 0.87 6.98 -0.17
C ASN A 323 -0.06 7.60 -1.24
N THR A 324 0.33 8.72 -1.83
CA THR A 324 -0.52 9.55 -2.72
C THR A 324 -0.97 8.89 -4.03
N GLY A 325 -0.56 7.65 -4.33
CA GLY A 325 -0.95 6.92 -5.55
C GLY A 325 -1.93 5.76 -5.36
N ASP A 326 -2.17 5.32 -4.13
CA ASP A 326 -2.93 4.11 -3.82
C ASP A 326 -4.43 4.35 -3.43
N PRO A 327 -4.89 5.55 -3.01
CA PRO A 327 -6.30 5.78 -2.67
C PRO A 327 -7.27 5.51 -3.81
N GLY A 328 -6.88 5.75 -5.07
CA GLY A 328 -7.69 5.41 -6.24
C GLY A 328 -7.92 3.91 -6.39
N LEU A 329 -6.89 3.10 -6.10
CA LEU A 329 -6.94 1.64 -6.17
C LEU A 329 -7.77 1.04 -5.05
N ILE A 330 -7.64 1.58 -3.83
CA ILE A 330 -8.53 1.21 -2.72
C ILE A 330 -9.96 1.52 -3.15
N LYS A 331 -10.23 2.75 -3.61
CA LYS A 331 -11.58 3.14 -4.05
C LYS A 331 -12.15 2.20 -5.12
N GLU A 332 -11.38 1.85 -6.14
CA GLU A 332 -11.80 0.89 -7.18
C GLU A 332 -12.02 -0.52 -6.60
N ALA A 333 -11.12 -1.00 -5.74
CA ALA A 333 -11.27 -2.27 -5.03
C ALA A 333 -12.56 -2.34 -4.17
N LEU A 334 -12.97 -1.22 -3.58
CA LEU A 334 -14.19 -1.13 -2.78
C LEU A 334 -15.47 -1.13 -3.64
N GLN A 335 -15.36 -0.92 -4.95
CA GLN A 335 -16.49 -0.83 -5.88
C GLN A 335 -16.80 -2.14 -6.62
N LEU A 336 -15.97 -3.18 -6.48
CA LEU A 336 -16.04 -4.40 -7.30
C LEU A 336 -17.23 -5.31 -6.99
N ASP A 337 -17.64 -5.38 -5.73
CA ASP A 337 -18.84 -6.10 -5.29
C ASP A 337 -19.47 -5.35 -4.11
N GLN A 338 -20.61 -4.70 -4.36
CA GLN A 338 -21.29 -3.85 -3.39
C GLN A 338 -21.67 -4.57 -2.10
N LYS A 339 -21.86 -5.90 -2.14
CA LYS A 339 -22.26 -6.66 -0.95
C LYS A 339 -21.05 -7.25 -0.23
N LYS A 340 -20.20 -7.99 -0.95
CA LYS A 340 -19.03 -8.67 -0.36
C LYS A 340 -17.95 -7.66 0.05
N GLY A 341 -17.67 -6.66 -0.79
CA GLY A 341 -16.71 -5.60 -0.51
C GLY A 341 -17.13 -4.74 0.69
N LYS A 342 -18.42 -4.42 0.81
CA LYS A 342 -18.97 -3.69 1.97
C LYS A 342 -18.80 -4.49 3.25
N GLU A 343 -19.22 -5.76 3.28
CA GLU A 343 -19.06 -6.62 4.46
C GLU A 343 -17.60 -6.71 4.92
N TYR A 344 -16.67 -6.80 3.97
CA TYR A 344 -15.24 -6.87 4.26
C TYR A 344 -14.67 -5.58 4.84
N LEU A 345 -15.07 -4.44 4.30
CA LEU A 345 -14.74 -3.13 4.85
C LEU A 345 -15.25 -2.98 6.28
N GLU A 346 -16.52 -3.32 6.53
CA GLU A 346 -17.15 -3.20 7.84
C GLU A 346 -16.40 -4.04 8.88
N LYS A 347 -16.05 -5.29 8.53
CA LYS A 347 -15.27 -6.18 9.38
C LYS A 347 -13.87 -5.62 9.67
N LEU A 348 -13.11 -5.23 8.64
CA LEU A 348 -11.77 -4.66 8.81
C LEU A 348 -11.81 -3.39 9.68
N TYR A 349 -12.84 -2.58 9.48
CA TYR A 349 -13.07 -1.34 10.22
C TYR A 349 -13.36 -1.59 11.71
N GLN A 350 -14.18 -2.59 12.02
CA GLN A 350 -14.46 -3.02 13.40
C GLN A 350 -13.24 -3.67 14.08
N GLY A 351 -12.08 -3.72 13.41
CA GLY A 351 -10.87 -4.38 13.89
C GLY A 351 -10.94 -5.90 13.78
N GLN A 352 -11.91 -6.43 13.04
CA GLN A 352 -12.01 -7.86 12.77
C GLN A 352 -11.07 -8.27 11.63
N SER A 353 -10.82 -9.56 11.53
CA SER A 353 -10.03 -10.15 10.45
C SER A 353 -10.91 -10.81 9.39
N LEU A 354 -10.44 -10.80 8.15
CA LEU A 354 -11.04 -11.51 7.03
C LEU A 354 -10.27 -12.80 6.75
N GLU A 355 -10.96 -13.93 6.65
CA GLU A 355 -10.33 -15.17 6.20
C GLU A 355 -10.42 -15.28 4.69
N VAL A 356 -9.27 -15.21 4.02
CA VAL A 356 -9.18 -15.30 2.55
C VAL A 356 -8.01 -16.17 2.12
N GLU A 357 -8.09 -16.67 0.90
CA GLU A 357 -6.95 -17.26 0.22
C GLU A 357 -6.10 -16.14 -0.39
N VAL A 358 -4.83 -16.05 0.01
CA VAL A 358 -3.93 -15.02 -0.52
C VAL A 358 -3.23 -15.57 -1.75
N ASP A 359 -3.43 -14.90 -2.87
CA ASP A 359 -2.71 -15.22 -4.10
C ASP A 359 -1.35 -14.51 -4.13
N SER A 360 -0.28 -15.30 -4.25
CA SER A 360 1.09 -14.78 -4.45
C SER A 360 1.37 -14.39 -5.90
N ASN A 361 0.51 -14.78 -6.84
CA ASN A 361 0.60 -14.57 -8.27
C ASN A 361 -0.57 -13.68 -8.74
N ILE A 362 -0.55 -12.41 -8.35
CA ILE A 362 -1.64 -11.50 -8.65
C ILE A 362 -1.62 -11.10 -10.12
N ILE A 363 -2.71 -11.40 -10.79
CA ILE A 363 -3.07 -10.86 -12.08
C ILE A 363 -3.55 -9.41 -11.88
N TYR A 364 -2.76 -8.43 -12.36
CA TYR A 364 -3.07 -7.01 -12.14
C TYR A 364 -4.46 -6.62 -12.69
N ASP A 365 -4.88 -7.24 -13.79
CA ASP A 365 -6.19 -7.02 -14.40
C ASP A 365 -7.37 -7.53 -13.53
N TYR A 366 -7.12 -8.53 -12.68
CA TYR A 366 -8.13 -9.12 -11.81
C TYR A 366 -8.23 -8.39 -10.46
N VAL A 367 -7.20 -7.62 -10.08
CA VAL A 367 -7.26 -6.75 -8.88
C VAL A 367 -8.47 -5.82 -8.93
N PHE A 368 -8.86 -5.38 -10.12
CA PHE A 368 -9.99 -4.45 -10.36
C PHE A 368 -11.27 -5.15 -10.78
N ASN A 369 -11.38 -6.46 -10.62
CA ASN A 369 -12.59 -7.20 -10.97
C ASN A 369 -12.97 -8.26 -9.92
N ASP A 370 -12.08 -8.54 -8.97
CA ASP A 370 -12.24 -9.56 -7.93
C ASP A 370 -11.81 -9.00 -6.55
N VAL A 371 -12.74 -9.00 -5.60
CA VAL A 371 -12.53 -8.49 -4.24
C VAL A 371 -11.42 -9.25 -3.49
N ASP A 372 -11.26 -10.56 -3.72
CA ASP A 372 -10.24 -11.35 -3.03
C ASP A 372 -8.84 -11.05 -3.61
N LYS A 373 -8.75 -10.77 -4.91
CA LYS A 373 -7.52 -10.25 -5.55
C LYS A 373 -7.20 -8.84 -5.08
N ALA A 374 -8.22 -8.01 -4.89
CA ALA A 374 -8.05 -6.68 -4.32
C ALA A 374 -7.52 -6.74 -2.88
N LEU A 375 -8.02 -7.63 -2.03
CA LEU A 375 -7.48 -7.84 -0.69
C LEU A 375 -6.02 -8.29 -0.71
N SER A 376 -5.66 -9.17 -1.65
CA SER A 376 -4.26 -9.58 -1.85
C SER A 376 -3.38 -8.40 -2.27
N PHE A 377 -3.88 -7.52 -3.15
CA PHE A 377 -3.20 -6.27 -3.50
C PHE A 377 -3.01 -5.35 -2.28
N LEU A 378 -4.05 -5.17 -1.45
CA LEU A 378 -4.00 -4.34 -0.23
C LEU A 378 -3.00 -4.90 0.79
N LEU A 379 -2.90 -6.22 0.90
CA LEU A 379 -1.88 -6.89 1.70
C LEU A 379 -0.47 -6.55 1.21
N HIS A 380 -0.17 -6.79 -0.07
CA HIS A 380 1.16 -6.55 -0.63
C HIS A 380 1.57 -5.07 -0.66
N SER A 381 0.60 -4.16 -0.77
CA SER A 381 0.82 -2.71 -0.71
C SER A 381 0.97 -2.15 0.71
N GLY A 382 0.74 -2.96 1.76
CA GLY A 382 0.96 -2.59 3.15
C GLY A 382 -0.25 -1.99 3.87
N TYR A 383 -1.44 -2.12 3.30
CA TYR A 383 -2.70 -1.73 3.94
C TYR A 383 -3.27 -2.81 4.86
N LEU A 384 -2.90 -4.08 4.64
CA LEU A 384 -3.29 -5.21 5.49
C LEU A 384 -2.05 -5.94 6.00
N LYS A 385 -2.21 -6.66 7.12
CA LYS A 385 -1.30 -7.72 7.58
C LYS A 385 -1.97 -9.08 7.39
N ALA A 386 -1.17 -10.13 7.28
CA ALA A 386 -1.64 -11.50 7.14
C ALA A 386 -1.13 -12.37 8.29
N GLU A 387 -2.03 -13.16 8.88
CA GLU A 387 -1.71 -14.22 9.84
C GLU A 387 -2.13 -15.57 9.26
N LYS A 388 -1.18 -16.49 9.10
CA LYS A 388 -1.44 -17.79 8.49
C LYS A 388 -2.39 -18.64 9.35
N LYS A 389 -3.42 -19.23 8.73
CA LYS A 389 -4.40 -20.09 9.39
C LYS A 389 -4.27 -21.52 8.88
N GLY A 390 -3.79 -22.42 9.75
CA GLY A 390 -3.67 -23.85 9.46
C GLY A 390 -2.41 -24.24 8.67
N GLN A 391 -2.18 -25.55 8.52
CA GLN A 391 -0.97 -26.10 7.87
C GLN A 391 -1.19 -26.57 6.43
N ALA A 392 -2.44 -26.79 5.99
CA ALA A 392 -2.74 -27.51 4.73
C ALA A 392 -3.12 -26.64 3.53
N TYR A 393 -3.55 -25.39 3.72
CA TYR A 393 -4.00 -24.48 2.65
C TYR A 393 -3.49 -23.04 2.90
N PRO A 394 -3.25 -22.23 1.86
CA PRO A 394 -2.80 -20.82 1.99
C PRO A 394 -3.94 -19.90 2.42
N LYS A 395 -4.67 -20.27 3.48
CA LYS A 395 -5.67 -19.41 4.12
C LYS A 395 -4.97 -18.48 5.10
N TYR A 396 -5.27 -17.20 4.98
CA TYR A 396 -4.75 -16.16 5.85
C TYR A 396 -5.90 -15.38 6.46
N SER A 397 -5.68 -14.95 7.69
CA SER A 397 -6.49 -13.98 8.39
C SER A 397 -5.89 -12.59 8.13
N LEU A 398 -6.58 -11.78 7.34
CA LEU A 398 -6.17 -10.43 6.97
C LEU A 398 -6.80 -9.40 7.88
N SER A 399 -6.02 -8.44 8.36
CA SER A 399 -6.51 -7.35 9.21
C SER A 399 -5.71 -6.07 9.01
N ILE A 400 -6.24 -4.94 9.49
CA ILE A 400 -5.51 -3.66 9.50
C ILE A 400 -4.35 -3.76 10.51
N PRO A 401 -3.10 -3.42 10.13
CA PRO A 401 -1.93 -3.70 10.95
C PRO A 401 -1.84 -2.86 12.23
N ASN A 402 -2.21 -1.58 12.15
CA ASN A 402 -2.05 -0.62 13.25
C ASN A 402 -2.98 0.59 13.12
N ARG A 403 -2.88 1.49 14.11
CA ARG A 403 -3.68 2.71 14.18
C ARG A 403 -3.39 3.70 13.05
N GLU A 404 -2.14 3.82 12.60
CA GLU A 404 -1.80 4.69 11.46
C GLU A 404 -2.59 4.29 10.21
N ILE A 405 -2.57 3.01 9.85
CA ILE A 405 -3.30 2.51 8.68
C ILE A 405 -4.81 2.63 8.87
N ARG A 406 -5.33 2.36 10.07
CA ARG A 406 -6.76 2.52 10.38
C ARG A 406 -7.25 3.95 10.11
N LEU A 407 -6.47 4.96 10.49
CA LEU A 407 -6.79 6.36 10.22
C LEU A 407 -6.71 6.71 8.72
N ILE A 408 -5.78 6.12 7.98
CA ILE A 408 -5.71 6.28 6.52
C ILE A 408 -6.94 5.70 5.84
N PHE A 409 -7.36 4.48 6.20
CA PHE A 409 -8.61 3.89 5.71
C PHE A 409 -9.81 4.79 6.00
N LYS A 410 -9.90 5.34 7.21
CA LYS A 410 -10.95 6.27 7.61
C LYS A 410 -10.99 7.52 6.71
N ASN A 411 -9.84 8.11 6.41
CA ASN A 411 -9.75 9.28 5.51
C ASN A 411 -10.13 8.95 4.07
N ILE A 412 -9.75 7.76 3.57
CA ILE A 412 -10.13 7.32 2.22
C ILE A 412 -11.65 7.16 2.10
N LEU A 413 -12.31 6.62 3.13
CA LEU A 413 -13.77 6.53 3.18
C LEU A 413 -14.43 7.91 3.27
N ALA A 414 -13.91 8.84 4.08
CA ALA A 414 -14.42 10.20 4.12
C ALA A 414 -14.36 10.88 2.74
N ASN A 415 -13.25 10.69 2.02
CA ASN A 415 -13.09 11.17 0.65
C ASN A 415 -13.99 10.43 -0.35
N TRP A 416 -14.35 9.16 -0.11
CA TRP A 416 -15.30 8.42 -0.95
C TRP A 416 -16.68 9.09 -0.95
N PHE A 417 -17.11 9.62 0.19
CA PHE A 417 -18.34 10.40 0.31
C PHE A 417 -18.17 11.87 -0.10
N ASN A 418 -16.97 12.26 -0.57
CA ASN A 418 -16.67 13.58 -1.15
C ASN A 418 -17.02 14.74 -0.19
N PHE A 419 -16.72 14.55 1.09
CA PHE A 419 -16.76 15.64 2.06
C PHE A 419 -15.64 16.62 1.70
N GLU A 420 -15.99 17.81 1.19
CA GLU A 420 -15.03 18.89 0.96
C GLU A 420 -14.34 19.27 2.28
N GLU A 421 -13.20 19.97 2.23
CA GLU A 421 -12.48 20.42 3.44
C GLU A 421 -13.39 21.23 4.40
N GLN A 422 -14.43 21.89 3.87
CA GLN A 422 -15.47 22.61 4.63
C GLN A 422 -16.49 21.69 5.34
N SER A 423 -16.59 20.42 4.95
CA SER A 423 -17.47 19.42 5.57
C SER A 423 -16.89 18.81 6.85
N GLY A 424 -15.59 19.01 7.13
CA GLY A 424 -14.94 18.46 8.33
C GLY A 424 -15.56 18.98 9.63
N ASP A 425 -15.81 20.28 9.71
CA ASP A 425 -16.48 20.91 10.85
C ASP A 425 -17.93 20.40 10.98
N LEU A 426 -18.66 20.27 9.86
CA LEU A 426 -20.01 19.70 9.82
C LEU A 426 -20.07 18.26 10.36
N ILE A 427 -19.10 17.39 10.02
CA ILE A 427 -19.03 16.02 10.54
C ILE A 427 -18.79 16.04 12.04
N VAL A 428 -17.83 16.83 12.51
CA VAL A 428 -17.51 16.95 13.94
C VAL A 428 -18.71 17.47 14.72
N ASP A 429 -19.38 18.49 14.21
CA ASP A 429 -20.56 19.09 14.82
C ASP A 429 -21.75 18.12 14.80
N MET A 430 -21.99 17.40 13.70
CA MET A 430 -23.00 16.33 13.63
C MET A 430 -22.77 15.28 14.73
N LEU A 431 -21.55 14.75 14.82
CA LEU A 431 -21.21 13.70 15.79
C LEU A 431 -21.27 14.19 17.24
N ASN A 432 -20.84 15.42 17.49
CA ASN A 432 -20.95 16.05 18.80
C ASN A 432 -22.41 16.25 19.22
N SER A 433 -23.28 16.68 18.30
CA SER A 433 -24.71 16.81 18.53
C SER A 433 -25.35 15.45 18.88
N LEU A 434 -24.98 14.39 18.14
CA LEU A 434 -25.45 13.03 18.44
C LEU A 434 -25.07 12.60 19.86
N ILE A 435 -23.79 12.67 20.23
CA ILE A 435 -23.31 12.21 21.55
C ILE A 435 -23.89 13.05 22.70
N LYS A 436 -24.13 14.35 22.48
CA LYS A 436 -24.77 15.23 23.48
C LYS A 436 -26.29 15.03 23.56
N GLY A 437 -26.87 14.24 22.67
CA GLY A 437 -28.32 14.03 22.59
C GLY A 437 -29.09 15.22 21.99
N ASP A 438 -28.41 16.15 21.34
CA ASP A 438 -29.03 17.24 20.57
C ASP A 438 -29.42 16.74 19.17
N LEU A 439 -30.52 15.98 19.14
CA LEU A 439 -30.97 15.26 17.93
C LEU A 439 -31.52 16.20 16.85
N SER A 440 -31.95 17.41 17.23
CA SER A 440 -32.39 18.42 16.27
C SER A 440 -31.20 18.99 15.50
N SER A 441 -30.12 19.34 16.20
CA SER A 441 -28.88 19.78 15.53
C SER A 441 -28.23 18.63 14.74
N PHE A 442 -28.33 17.39 15.24
CA PHE A 442 -27.87 16.21 14.49
C PHE A 442 -28.62 16.05 13.16
N GLU A 443 -29.95 16.17 13.16
CA GLU A 443 -30.76 16.09 11.94
C GLU A 443 -30.35 17.16 10.91
N ILE A 444 -30.18 18.41 11.37
CA ILE A 444 -29.76 19.54 10.52
C ILE A 444 -28.38 19.28 9.92
N HIS A 445 -27.39 18.97 10.74
CA HIS A 445 -26.02 18.74 10.25
C HIS A 445 -25.94 17.53 9.31
N LEU A 446 -26.71 16.46 9.58
CA LEU A 446 -26.77 15.29 8.71
C LEU A 446 -27.45 15.62 7.37
N GLN A 447 -28.54 16.39 7.38
CA GLN A 447 -29.19 16.88 6.17
C GLN A 447 -28.24 17.75 5.33
N ASP A 448 -27.51 18.67 5.97
CA ASP A 448 -26.53 19.53 5.30
C ASP A 448 -25.39 18.71 4.69
N LEU A 449 -24.87 17.70 5.41
CA LEU A 449 -23.87 16.76 4.92
C LEU A 449 -24.35 16.00 3.68
N ILE A 450 -25.60 15.53 3.67
CA ILE A 450 -26.18 14.83 2.50
C ILE A 450 -26.32 15.78 1.30
N LEU A 451 -26.65 17.05 1.54
CA LEU A 451 -26.77 18.05 0.48
C LEU A 451 -25.42 18.33 -0.19
N VAL A 452 -24.36 18.50 0.59
CA VAL A 452 -23.01 18.82 0.08
C VAL A 452 -22.20 17.62 -0.40
N SER A 453 -22.49 16.40 0.09
CA SER A 453 -21.87 15.18 -0.44
C SER A 453 -22.20 15.00 -1.93
N SER A 454 -21.21 14.57 -2.74
CA SER A 454 -21.42 14.43 -4.19
C SER A 454 -22.58 13.48 -4.50
N SER A 455 -23.28 13.80 -5.58
CA SER A 455 -24.60 13.33 -5.97
C SER A 455 -24.89 11.84 -5.75
N TYR A 456 -26.12 11.56 -5.29
CA TYR A 456 -26.85 10.28 -5.37
C TYR A 456 -26.71 9.57 -6.74
N TYR A 457 -26.39 10.32 -7.81
CA TYR A 457 -26.15 9.79 -9.16
C TYR A 457 -24.73 9.29 -9.44
N ASP A 458 -23.70 9.65 -8.65
CA ASP A 458 -22.31 9.20 -8.89
C ASP A 458 -22.06 7.77 -8.37
N ALA A 459 -22.84 7.32 -7.38
CA ALA A 459 -22.95 5.89 -7.04
C ALA A 459 -23.62 5.07 -8.18
N ALA A 460 -24.33 5.74 -9.11
CA ALA A 460 -24.99 5.14 -10.26
C ALA A 460 -24.20 5.30 -11.58
N ALA A 461 -23.05 5.99 -11.59
CA ALA A 461 -22.25 6.18 -12.81
C ALA A 461 -21.65 4.87 -13.36
N SER A 462 -21.57 3.80 -12.55
CA SER A 462 -21.22 2.45 -13.00
C SER A 462 -22.40 1.64 -13.55
N THR A 463 -23.63 2.17 -13.54
CA THR A 463 -24.84 1.45 -13.95
C THR A 463 -25.71 2.25 -14.91
N ARG A 464 -25.12 2.88 -15.93
CA ARG A 464 -25.87 3.21 -17.15
C ARG A 464 -26.03 1.98 -18.04
N VAL A 465 -26.82 1.01 -17.58
CA VAL A 465 -27.65 0.26 -18.52
C VAL A 465 -28.90 1.10 -18.70
N LEU A 466 -28.91 1.93 -19.75
CA LEU A 466 -30.10 2.62 -20.21
C LEU A 466 -31.18 1.57 -20.49
N SER A 467 -32.13 1.36 -19.57
CA SER A 467 -33.42 0.80 -19.95
C SER A 467 -34.19 1.91 -20.66
N GLU A 468 -34.73 1.64 -21.86
CA GLU A 468 -35.50 2.57 -22.69
C GLU A 468 -36.81 3.10 -22.05
N ILE A 469 -37.03 2.80 -20.76
CA ILE A 469 -38.15 3.31 -19.97
C ILE A 469 -37.55 3.69 -18.61
N GLY A 470 -37.50 4.99 -18.32
CA GLY A 470 -36.83 5.60 -17.17
C GLY A 470 -37.47 5.28 -15.81
N GLN A 471 -37.45 4.02 -15.39
CA GLN A 471 -37.85 3.57 -14.06
C GLN A 471 -36.61 3.13 -13.26
N GLU A 472 -36.27 3.88 -12.21
CA GLU A 472 -35.29 3.47 -11.19
C GLU A 472 -35.74 2.16 -10.53
N LYS A 473 -34.88 1.14 -10.52
CA LYS A 473 -35.25 -0.23 -10.07
C LYS A 473 -34.72 -0.64 -8.70
N GLU A 474 -33.91 0.16 -7.99
CA GLU A 474 -33.33 -0.26 -6.70
C GLU A 474 -33.56 0.74 -5.57
N LYS A 475 -34.03 0.23 -4.42
CA LYS A 475 -34.04 0.96 -3.14
C LYS A 475 -32.59 1.07 -2.64
N GLN A 476 -32.04 2.28 -2.62
CA GLN A 476 -30.64 2.53 -2.28
C GLN A 476 -30.36 2.67 -0.77
N GLU A 477 -31.07 1.92 0.07
CA GLU A 477 -30.86 1.90 1.52
C GLU A 477 -29.38 1.60 1.88
N ASN A 478 -28.72 0.80 1.06
CA ASN A 478 -27.30 0.46 1.18
C ASN A 478 -26.34 1.66 1.12
N PHE A 479 -26.68 2.72 0.37
CA PHE A 479 -25.86 3.93 0.24
C PHE A 479 -25.88 4.73 1.55
N TYR A 480 -27.07 5.07 2.03
CA TYR A 480 -27.23 5.84 3.28
C TYR A 480 -26.72 5.07 4.49
N HIS A 481 -26.97 3.77 4.55
CA HIS A 481 -26.40 2.92 5.58
C HIS A 481 -24.86 2.98 5.55
N GLY A 482 -24.24 2.87 4.38
CA GLY A 482 -22.78 2.94 4.23
C GLY A 482 -22.20 4.31 4.62
N LEU A 483 -22.89 5.39 4.23
CA LEU A 483 -22.54 6.77 4.60
C LEU A 483 -22.56 6.96 6.13
N ILE A 484 -23.68 6.61 6.78
CA ILE A 484 -23.83 6.75 8.22
C ILE A 484 -22.81 5.87 8.95
N LEU A 485 -22.64 4.61 8.54
CA LEU A 485 -21.64 3.74 9.15
C LEU A 485 -20.23 4.32 9.02
N GLY A 486 -19.89 4.82 7.83
CA GLY A 486 -18.65 5.53 7.53
C GLY A 486 -18.43 6.75 8.42
N LEU A 487 -19.48 7.52 8.70
CA LEU A 487 -19.42 8.69 9.60
C LEU A 487 -19.32 8.29 11.08
N MET A 488 -20.05 7.26 11.50
CA MET A 488 -20.03 6.80 12.90
C MET A 488 -18.68 6.16 13.29
N THR A 489 -17.85 5.81 12.31
CA THR A 489 -16.46 5.39 12.54
C THR A 489 -15.66 6.39 13.40
N TYR A 490 -15.96 7.68 13.28
CA TYR A 490 -15.29 8.72 14.04
C TYR A 490 -15.49 8.59 15.55
N LEU A 491 -16.48 7.80 15.98
CA LEU A 491 -16.78 7.55 17.39
C LEU A 491 -16.16 6.25 17.93
N SER A 492 -15.40 5.50 17.13
CA SER A 492 -14.87 4.19 17.53
C SER A 492 -13.94 4.19 18.73
N ASP A 493 -13.37 5.33 19.11
CA ASP A 493 -12.60 5.45 20.35
C ASP A 493 -13.50 5.33 21.58
N LYS A 494 -14.74 5.85 21.51
CA LYS A 494 -15.72 5.91 22.63
C LYS A 494 -16.82 4.85 22.54
N TYR A 495 -17.14 4.36 21.33
CA TYR A 495 -18.24 3.43 21.07
C TYR A 495 -17.76 2.19 20.31
N TYR A 496 -18.36 1.04 20.60
CA TYR A 496 -18.41 -0.10 19.67
C TYR A 496 -19.54 0.16 18.66
N LEU A 497 -19.19 0.09 17.38
CA LEU A 497 -20.13 0.26 16.26
C LEU A 497 -20.54 -1.11 15.74
N GLU A 498 -21.82 -1.45 15.83
CA GLU A 498 -22.37 -2.72 15.37
C GLU A 498 -23.41 -2.46 14.28
N SER A 499 -23.34 -3.20 13.18
CA SER A 499 -24.27 -3.07 12.05
C SER A 499 -24.90 -4.43 11.72
N ASN A 500 -26.18 -4.41 11.34
CA ASN A 500 -26.97 -5.60 10.94
C ASN A 500 -26.94 -6.75 11.96
N LYS A 501 -26.78 -6.44 13.24
CA LYS A 501 -26.65 -7.43 14.31
C LYS A 501 -27.99 -7.68 14.98
N GLU A 502 -28.18 -8.90 15.47
CA GLU A 502 -29.40 -9.29 16.16
C GLU A 502 -29.54 -8.62 17.52
N TYR A 503 -30.66 -7.92 17.69
CA TYR A 503 -31.11 -7.26 18.91
C TYR A 503 -32.60 -7.52 19.07
N GLY A 504 -33.05 -7.84 20.29
CA GLY A 504 -34.47 -8.11 20.55
C GLY A 504 -35.01 -9.23 19.65
N LEU A 505 -35.96 -8.89 18.78
CA LEU A 505 -36.64 -9.81 17.85
C LEU A 505 -36.15 -9.70 16.40
N GLY A 506 -35.22 -8.80 16.09
CA GLY A 506 -34.81 -8.48 14.72
C GLY A 506 -33.33 -8.11 14.60
N ARG A 507 -32.97 -7.45 13.49
CA ARG A 507 -31.61 -6.96 13.22
C ARG A 507 -31.64 -5.47 13.06
N ALA A 508 -30.97 -4.76 13.95
CA ALA A 508 -30.86 -3.30 13.86
C ALA A 508 -29.83 -2.93 12.79
N ASP A 509 -30.10 -1.84 12.05
CA ASP A 509 -29.18 -1.36 11.03
C ASP A 509 -27.85 -0.89 11.65
N VAL A 510 -27.90 0.03 12.61
CA VAL A 510 -26.71 0.54 13.30
C VAL A 510 -26.97 0.67 14.79
N VAL A 511 -26.03 0.19 15.60
CA VAL A 511 -26.02 0.34 17.06
C VAL A 511 -24.68 0.92 17.49
N LEU A 512 -24.73 2.00 18.26
CA LEU A 512 -23.58 2.56 18.97
C LEU A 512 -23.67 2.15 20.42
N LEU A 513 -22.86 1.16 20.79
CA LEU A 513 -22.68 0.69 22.15
C LEU A 513 -21.55 1.49 22.82
N PRO A 514 -21.79 2.23 23.90
CA PRO A 514 -20.72 2.96 24.54
C PRO A 514 -19.73 2.00 25.20
N LYS A 515 -18.43 2.28 25.11
CA LYS A 515 -17.40 1.51 25.83
C LYS A 515 -17.43 1.80 27.33
N ASP A 516 -17.89 2.99 27.69
CA ASP A 516 -18.19 3.41 29.06
C ASP A 516 -19.70 3.32 29.27
N THR A 517 -20.15 2.38 30.10
CA THR A 517 -21.58 2.08 30.31
C THR A 517 -22.38 3.23 30.96
N ASP A 518 -21.70 4.27 31.45
CA ASP A 518 -22.36 5.50 31.92
C ASP A 518 -22.71 6.48 30.78
N GLN A 519 -22.25 6.23 29.55
CA GLN A 519 -22.69 6.99 28.37
C GLN A 519 -23.97 6.40 27.74
N ASP A 520 -24.63 7.21 26.92
CA ASP A 520 -25.88 6.85 26.27
C ASP A 520 -25.63 5.93 25.08
N ALA A 521 -26.51 4.96 24.84
CA ALA A 521 -26.46 4.11 23.64
C ALA A 521 -27.42 4.61 22.55
N PHE A 522 -27.11 4.31 21.30
CA PHE A 522 -27.94 4.72 20.16
C PHE A 522 -28.28 3.50 19.30
N VAL A 523 -29.55 3.36 18.93
CA VAL A 523 -30.01 2.41 17.92
C VAL A 523 -30.65 3.17 16.77
N MET A 524 -30.24 2.85 15.56
CA MET A 524 -30.68 3.50 14.34
C MET A 524 -31.28 2.48 13.39
N GLU A 525 -32.34 2.89 12.70
CA GLU A 525 -32.99 2.16 11.62
C GLU A 525 -33.23 3.13 10.47
N PHE A 526 -33.00 2.68 9.25
CA PHE A 526 -33.11 3.48 8.04
C PHE A 526 -34.29 3.02 7.18
N LYS A 527 -34.93 3.94 6.47
CA LYS A 527 -35.87 3.60 5.39
C LYS A 527 -35.65 4.55 4.23
N ASN A 528 -35.44 4.00 3.03
CA ASN A 528 -35.26 4.80 1.82
C ASN A 528 -36.45 4.61 0.86
N GLU A 529 -37.02 5.72 0.43
CA GLU A 529 -38.13 5.77 -0.52
C GLU A 529 -37.65 6.29 -1.88
N TYR A 530 -38.22 5.77 -2.96
CA TYR A 530 -37.94 6.27 -4.30
C TYR A 530 -38.29 7.75 -4.41
N THR A 531 -37.53 8.51 -5.20
CA THR A 531 -37.84 9.93 -5.47
C THR A 531 -39.23 10.11 -6.08
N THR A 532 -39.69 9.10 -6.83
CA THR A 532 -41.02 9.01 -7.44
C THR A 532 -42.12 8.47 -6.51
N SER A 533 -41.79 8.04 -5.30
CA SER A 533 -42.75 7.54 -4.31
C SER A 533 -43.61 8.68 -3.75
N ASP A 534 -44.86 8.42 -3.40
CA ASP A 534 -45.72 9.37 -2.67
C ASP A 534 -45.38 9.45 -1.17
N ILE A 535 -44.55 8.51 -0.68
CA ILE A 535 -44.13 8.47 0.72
C ILE A 535 -43.07 9.56 0.94
N SER A 536 -43.24 10.38 1.98
CA SER A 536 -42.27 11.40 2.37
C SER A 536 -41.14 10.80 3.22
N ALA A 537 -40.00 11.49 3.29
CA ALA A 537 -38.92 11.13 4.21
C ALA A 537 -39.41 11.03 5.66
N ALA A 538 -40.31 11.92 6.10
CA ALA A 538 -40.90 11.89 7.44
C ALA A 538 -41.74 10.62 7.70
N ALA A 539 -42.55 10.19 6.73
CA ALA A 539 -43.33 8.96 6.85
C ALA A 539 -42.42 7.71 6.84
N ALA A 540 -41.32 7.75 6.10
CA ALA A 540 -40.30 6.69 6.13
C ALA A 540 -39.59 6.63 7.49
N ALA A 541 -39.25 7.79 8.09
CA ALA A 541 -38.64 7.88 9.41
C ALA A 541 -39.56 7.34 10.52
N GLU A 542 -40.88 7.59 10.43
CA GLU A 542 -41.86 7.01 11.36
C GLU A 542 -41.92 5.48 11.25
N LYS A 543 -41.91 4.93 10.03
CA LYS A 543 -41.82 3.47 9.84
C LYS A 543 -40.54 2.89 10.43
N ALA A 544 -39.41 3.58 10.26
CA ALA A 544 -38.13 3.15 10.82
C ALA A 544 -38.18 3.12 12.36
N LEU A 545 -38.70 4.18 13.00
CA LEU A 545 -38.85 4.24 14.45
C LEU A 545 -39.84 3.17 14.96
N GLN A 546 -40.95 2.97 14.26
CA GLN A 546 -41.92 1.93 14.57
C GLN A 546 -41.26 0.53 14.55
N GLN A 547 -40.40 0.26 13.56
CA GLN A 547 -39.66 -0.99 13.49
C GLN A 547 -38.73 -1.18 14.70
N ILE A 548 -38.01 -0.14 15.15
CA ILE A 548 -37.16 -0.21 16.35
C ILE A 548 -37.98 -0.65 17.57
N ASN A 549 -39.19 -0.10 17.71
CA ASN A 549 -40.09 -0.38 18.81
C ASN A 549 -40.68 -1.80 18.74
N GLU A 550 -41.18 -2.21 17.58
CA GLU A 550 -41.75 -3.55 17.36
C GLU A 550 -40.72 -4.66 17.57
N GLN A 551 -39.47 -4.42 17.14
CA GLN A 551 -38.38 -5.38 17.28
C GLN A 551 -37.67 -5.32 18.64
N LYS A 552 -38.05 -4.38 19.52
CA LYS A 552 -37.58 -4.29 20.92
C LYS A 552 -36.06 -4.18 21.06
N TYR A 553 -35.41 -3.45 20.16
CA TYR A 553 -33.95 -3.29 20.18
C TYR A 553 -33.45 -2.64 21.48
N ALA A 554 -34.12 -1.59 21.94
CA ALA A 554 -33.75 -0.87 23.17
C ALA A 554 -33.89 -1.74 24.44
N GLU A 555 -34.91 -2.61 24.52
CA GLU A 555 -35.07 -3.56 25.64
C GLU A 555 -33.85 -4.49 25.75
N ALA A 556 -33.33 -4.97 24.61
CA ALA A 556 -32.15 -5.83 24.57
C ALA A 556 -30.89 -5.11 25.05
N LEU A 557 -30.72 -3.84 24.69
CA LEU A 557 -29.61 -3.00 25.10
C LEU A 557 -29.66 -2.68 26.61
N LYS A 558 -30.83 -2.36 27.15
CA LYS A 558 -31.01 -2.14 28.61
C LYS A 558 -30.69 -3.38 29.44
N LYS A 559 -31.02 -4.59 28.94
CA LYS A 559 -30.64 -5.85 29.59
C LYS A 559 -29.12 -6.04 29.69
N GLN A 560 -28.33 -5.34 28.87
CA GLN A 560 -26.87 -5.34 28.93
C GLN A 560 -26.31 -4.30 29.94
N GLY A 561 -27.17 -3.61 30.69
CA GLY A 561 -26.78 -2.67 31.75
C GLY A 561 -26.75 -1.20 31.32
N LEU A 562 -27.18 -0.88 30.09
CA LEU A 562 -27.22 0.49 29.58
C LEU A 562 -28.41 1.26 30.17
N LYS A 563 -28.14 2.45 30.68
CA LYS A 563 -29.13 3.25 31.44
C LYS A 563 -30.10 4.01 30.55
N LYS A 564 -29.65 4.43 29.36
CA LYS A 564 -30.42 5.29 28.46
C LYS A 564 -30.12 4.92 27.01
N VAL A 565 -31.18 4.72 26.23
CA VAL A 565 -31.08 4.32 24.82
C VAL A 565 -31.87 5.29 23.96
N TYR A 566 -31.18 5.94 23.03
CA TYR A 566 -31.79 6.74 21.97
C TYR A 566 -32.19 5.86 20.79
N LYS A 567 -33.45 5.95 20.38
CA LYS A 567 -34.01 5.30 19.19
C LYS A 567 -34.09 6.34 18.08
N LEU A 568 -33.47 6.08 16.94
CA LEU A 568 -33.43 6.99 15.80
C LEU A 568 -33.98 6.28 14.56
N GLY A 569 -35.23 6.59 14.19
CA GLY A 569 -35.77 6.23 12.89
C GLY A 569 -35.42 7.31 11.87
N ILE A 570 -34.69 6.96 10.82
CA ILE A 570 -34.23 7.90 9.81
C ILE A 570 -34.83 7.53 8.46
N GLY A 571 -35.53 8.47 7.85
CA GLY A 571 -36.16 8.31 6.55
C GLY A 571 -35.46 9.14 5.48
N PHE A 572 -35.28 8.55 4.29
CA PHE A 572 -34.66 9.19 3.13
C PHE A 572 -35.60 9.19 1.93
N LYS A 573 -35.58 10.27 1.15
CA LYS A 573 -36.21 10.36 -0.17
C LYS A 573 -35.35 11.23 -1.09
N GLY A 574 -34.64 10.62 -2.03
CA GLY A 574 -33.57 11.35 -2.73
C GLY A 574 -32.60 11.92 -1.69
N LYS A 575 -32.28 13.22 -1.75
CA LYS A 575 -31.43 13.90 -0.75
C LYS A 575 -32.19 14.47 0.46
N GLU A 576 -33.52 14.30 0.53
CA GLU A 576 -34.29 14.72 1.71
C GLU A 576 -34.15 13.68 2.82
N LEU A 577 -33.97 14.17 4.06
CA LEU A 577 -33.86 13.39 5.28
C LEU A 577 -34.91 13.89 6.29
N ALA A 578 -35.46 12.95 7.05
CA ALA A 578 -36.18 13.25 8.27
C ALA A 578 -35.75 12.29 9.39
N LEU A 579 -35.76 12.79 10.62
CA LEU A 579 -35.43 12.04 11.82
C LEU A 579 -36.65 11.97 12.75
N LYS A 580 -36.92 10.78 13.28
CA LYS A 580 -37.87 10.54 14.37
C LYS A 580 -37.15 9.88 15.52
N THR A 581 -37.37 10.39 16.73
CA THR A 581 -36.60 9.95 17.90
C THR A 581 -37.48 9.65 19.09
N GLU A 582 -37.05 8.67 19.87
CA GLU A 582 -37.58 8.34 21.19
C GLU A 582 -36.41 8.05 22.13
N ILE A 583 -36.58 8.35 23.41
CA ILE A 583 -35.62 8.03 24.45
C ILE A 583 -36.27 7.00 25.36
N GLU A 584 -35.56 5.91 25.62
CA GLU A 584 -36.00 4.89 26.56
C GLU A 584 -35.08 4.75 27.75
#